data_AF-A0A6L6PCY9-F1
#
_entry.id   AF-A0A6L6PCY9-F1
#
_cell.length_a   1.000
_cell.length_b   1.000
_cell.length_c   1.000
_cell.angle_alpha   90.00
_cell.angle_beta   90.00
_cell.angle_gamma   90.00
#
_symmetry.space_group_name_H-M   'P 1'
#
loop_
_entity.id
_entity.type
_entity.pdbx_description
1 polymer ?
#
loop_
_entity_poly.entity_id
_entity_poly.type
_entity_poly.pdbx_seq_one_letter_code
_entity_poly.pdbx_strand_id
1 'polypeptide(L)'
;MEQQRLISSALAEVIAQKIIDRLPSVRHNLGFEFQDDFQFLLVSIPYDTTSTFTSEERAQLGHEIDRLMPSREGELTWMINFVQNGKVIDSYFGGDSLSPDLGF
;
A
#
# COMPACT_ATOMS: atom_id res chain seq x y z
N MET A 1 9.75 11.39 -24.34
CA MET A 1 9.61 12.08 -23.05
C MET A 1 9.78 11.02 -21.99
N GLU A 2 10.79 11.11 -21.13
CA GLU A 2 10.84 10.24 -19.95
C GLU A 2 9.64 10.62 -19.07
N GLN A 3 8.71 9.69 -18.85
CA GLN A 3 7.68 9.89 -17.83
C GLN A 3 8.38 10.05 -16.50
N GLN A 4 8.09 11.14 -15.80
CA GLN A 4 8.63 11.37 -14.47
C GLN A 4 8.07 10.30 -13.54
N ARG A 5 8.95 9.46 -12.98
CA ARG A 5 8.57 8.45 -12.00
C ARG A 5 7.98 9.14 -10.78
N LEU A 6 6.71 8.87 -10.52
CA LEU A 6 5.99 9.47 -9.41
C LEU A 6 6.39 8.80 -8.08
N ILE A 7 6.59 7.48 -8.13
CA ILE A 7 6.96 6.67 -6.99
C ILE A 7 8.44 6.29 -7.13
N SER A 8 9.22 6.52 -6.08
CA SER A 8 10.63 6.13 -6.04
C SER A 8 10.84 4.88 -5.18
N SER A 9 11.96 4.18 -5.37
CA SER A 9 12.37 3.11 -4.46
C SER A 9 12.49 3.59 -3.02
N ALA A 10 13.01 4.81 -2.81
CA ALA A 10 13.10 5.42 -1.48
C ALA A 10 11.71 5.65 -0.85
N LEU A 11 10.71 6.05 -1.64
CA LEU A 11 9.33 6.15 -1.15
C LEU A 11 8.79 4.77 -0.77
N ALA A 12 8.97 3.75 -1.61
CA ALA A 12 8.54 2.40 -1.28
C ALA A 12 9.21 1.85 -0.01
N GLU A 13 10.50 2.16 0.22
CA GLU A 13 11.19 1.82 1.47
C GLU A 13 10.58 2.53 2.69
N VAL A 14 10.17 3.80 2.56
CA VAL A 14 9.45 4.52 3.62
C VAL A 14 8.10 3.87 3.91
N ILE A 15 7.33 3.51 2.87
CA ILE A 15 6.07 2.80 3.02
C ILE A 15 6.30 1.43 3.68
N ALA A 16 7.33 0.70 3.28
CA ALA A 16 7.68 -0.58 3.88
C ALA A 16 8.01 -0.46 5.35
N GLN A 17 8.83 0.52 5.72
CA GLN A 17 9.19 0.75 7.11
C GLN A 17 7.97 1.13 7.94
N LYS A 18 7.07 1.96 7.40
CA LYS A 18 5.80 2.34 8.04
C LYS A 18 4.92 1.12 8.35
N ILE A 19 4.81 0.19 7.40
CA ILE A 19 4.06 -1.06 7.57
C ILE A 19 4.73 -1.94 8.63
N ILE A 20 6.06 -2.09 8.58
CA ILE A 20 6.82 -2.90 9.53
C ILE A 20 6.73 -2.35 10.96
N ASP A 21 6.69 -1.02 11.12
CA ASP A 21 6.54 -0.40 12.45
C ASP A 21 5.18 -0.72 13.07
N ARG A 22 4.13 -0.85 12.25
CA ARG A 22 2.79 -1.29 12.70
C ARG A 22 2.69 -2.81 12.85
N LEU A 23 3.39 -3.55 11.99
CA LEU A 23 3.32 -5.01 11.88
C LEU A 23 4.73 -5.61 11.82
N PRO A 24 5.48 -5.66 12.94
CA PRO A 24 6.87 -6.13 12.90
C PRO A 24 7.02 -7.57 12.38
N SER A 25 5.97 -8.40 12.50
CA SER A 25 5.95 -9.78 12.03
C SER A 25 6.06 -9.93 10.50
N VAL A 26 5.75 -8.89 9.71
CA VAL A 26 5.80 -8.99 8.24
C VAL A 26 7.14 -8.62 7.65
N ARG A 27 8.12 -8.15 8.44
CA ARG A 27 9.43 -7.65 7.97
C ARG A 27 10.11 -8.53 6.91
N HIS A 28 10.01 -9.85 7.05
CA HIS A 28 10.69 -10.79 6.15
C HIS A 28 9.83 -11.28 4.97
N ASN A 29 8.53 -10.99 4.98
CA ASN A 29 7.56 -11.55 4.04
C ASN A 29 6.70 -10.46 3.38
N LEU A 30 7.03 -9.18 3.56
CA LEU A 30 6.34 -8.05 2.95
C LEU A 30 6.74 -7.95 1.47
N GLY A 31 5.75 -8.01 0.57
CA GLY A 31 5.98 -7.92 -0.87
C GLY A 31 5.66 -6.54 -1.42
N PHE A 32 6.46 -6.08 -2.40
CA PHE A 32 6.22 -4.84 -3.15
C PHE A 32 6.39 -5.07 -4.63
N GLU A 33 5.55 -4.39 -5.41
CA GLU A 33 5.65 -4.36 -6.86
C GLU A 33 5.39 -2.93 -7.36
N PHE A 34 6.28 -2.44 -8.23
CA PHE A 34 6.04 -1.22 -8.98
C PHE A 34 5.35 -1.58 -10.29
N GLN A 35 4.22 -0.94 -10.55
CA GLN A 35 3.45 -1.09 -11.77
C GLN A 35 3.38 0.24 -12.51
N ASP A 36 2.93 0.19 -13.76
CA ASP A 36 2.73 1.35 -14.63
C ASP A 36 3.93 2.28 -14.68
N ASP A 37 5.14 1.76 -14.90
CA ASP A 37 6.37 2.56 -14.95
C ASP A 37 6.58 3.47 -13.72
N PHE A 38 6.41 2.90 -12.52
CA PHE A 38 6.53 3.58 -11.22
C PHE A 38 5.45 4.63 -10.97
N GLN A 39 4.28 4.44 -11.56
CA GLN A 39 3.09 5.26 -11.28
C GLN A 39 2.13 4.58 -10.30
N PHE A 40 2.35 3.29 -10.00
CA PHE A 40 1.56 2.54 -9.04
C PHE A 40 2.43 1.65 -8.14
N LEU A 41 2.14 1.64 -6.83
CA LEU A 41 2.78 0.75 -5.85
C LEU A 41 1.77 -0.26 -5.31
N LEU A 42 2.00 -1.53 -5.60
CA LEU A 42 1.26 -2.63 -5.00
C LEU A 42 2.04 -3.20 -3.82
N VAL A 43 1.39 -3.29 -2.66
CA VAL A 43 1.95 -3.90 -1.44
C VAL A 43 1.16 -5.14 -1.08
N SER A 44 1.85 -6.25 -0.83
CA SER A 44 1.24 -7.50 -0.39
C SER A 44 1.67 -7.82 1.04
N ILE A 45 0.73 -7.75 1.98
CA ILE A 45 0.94 -8.04 3.40
C ILE A 45 0.43 -9.46 3.70
N PRO A 46 1.29 -10.38 4.15
CA PRO A 46 0.84 -11.71 4.55
C PRO A 46 -0.02 -11.62 5.82
N TYR A 47 -1.27 -12.08 5.71
CA TYR A 47 -2.24 -12.06 6.79
C TYR A 47 -2.07 -13.24 7.76
N ASP A 48 -1.48 -14.34 7.30
CA ASP A 48 -1.19 -15.52 8.13
C ASP A 48 -0.28 -15.18 9.33
N THR A 49 0.51 -14.09 9.23
CA THR A 49 1.39 -13.59 10.30
C THR A 49 0.85 -12.36 11.02
N THR A 50 -0.32 -11.85 10.63
CA THR A 50 -0.91 -10.60 11.14
C THR A 50 -2.38 -10.75 11.53
N SER A 51 -2.84 -11.98 11.80
CA SER A 51 -4.24 -12.33 12.07
C SER A 51 -4.91 -11.58 13.23
N THR A 52 -4.15 -10.86 14.05
CA THR A 52 -4.63 -10.00 15.14
C THR A 52 -4.92 -8.56 14.69
N PHE A 53 -4.52 -8.17 13.50
CA PHE A 53 -4.67 -6.81 12.97
C PHE A 53 -6.12 -6.63 12.51
N THR A 54 -6.88 -5.85 13.27
CA THR A 54 -8.32 -5.65 13.08
C THR A 54 -8.61 -4.87 11.79
N SER A 55 -9.85 -4.93 11.31
CA SER A 55 -10.27 -4.16 10.13
C SER A 55 -10.10 -2.65 10.32
N GLU A 56 -10.30 -2.15 11.54
CA GLU A 56 -10.07 -0.73 11.87
C GLU A 56 -8.59 -0.37 11.77
N GLU A 57 -7.70 -1.20 12.31
CA GLU A 57 -6.25 -0.95 12.21
C GLU A 57 -5.74 -1.04 10.77
N ARG A 58 -6.33 -1.92 9.95
CA ARG A 58 -6.03 -2.01 8.51
C ARG A 58 -6.47 -0.74 7.77
N ALA A 59 -7.66 -0.22 8.05
CA ALA A 59 -8.12 1.06 7.49
C ALA A 59 -7.24 2.23 7.95
N GLN A 60 -6.87 2.28 9.23
CA GLN A 60 -5.95 3.30 9.76
C GLN A 60 -4.58 3.25 9.07
N LEU A 61 -4.04 2.04 8.82
CA LEU A 61 -2.81 1.87 8.05
C LEU A 61 -3.00 2.40 6.61
N GLY A 62 -4.14 2.13 5.98
CA GLY A 62 -4.49 2.67 4.67
C GLY A 62 -4.41 4.19 4.63
N HIS A 63 -5.07 4.89 5.57
CA HIS A 63 -5.00 6.34 5.69
C HIS A 63 -3.58 6.87 6.00
N GLU A 64 -2.77 6.11 6.73
CA GLU A 64 -1.37 6.46 6.97
C GLU A 64 -0.52 6.38 5.71
N ILE A 65 -0.73 5.36 4.88
CA ILE A 65 -0.06 5.22 3.60
C ILE A 65 -0.54 6.29 2.61
N ASP A 66 -1.85 6.55 2.54
CA ASP A 66 -2.41 7.54 1.62
C ASP A 66 -1.77 8.93 1.78
N ARG A 67 -1.58 9.37 3.04
CA ARG A 67 -0.92 10.65 3.34
C ARG A 67 0.54 10.77 2.89
N LEU A 68 1.20 9.63 2.63
CA LEU A 68 2.57 9.58 2.15
C LEU A 68 2.65 9.39 0.64
N MET A 69 1.59 8.85 0.04
CA MET A 69 1.58 8.53 -1.38
C MET A 69 1.24 9.76 -2.23
N PRO A 70 1.89 9.90 -3.39
CA PRO A 70 1.52 10.93 -4.34
C PRO A 70 0.15 10.62 -4.95
N SER A 71 -0.58 11.66 -5.35
CA SER A 71 -1.87 11.52 -6.01
C SER A 71 -1.79 11.77 -7.52
N ARG A 72 -2.73 11.15 -8.26
CA ARG A 72 -2.96 11.33 -9.70
C ARG A 72 -4.44 11.63 -9.93
N GLU A 73 -4.72 12.41 -10.96
CA GLU A 73 -6.10 12.75 -11.32
C GLU A 73 -6.79 11.56 -11.98
N GLY A 74 -7.83 11.01 -11.33
CA GLY A 74 -8.66 9.94 -11.87
C GLY A 74 -8.01 8.55 -11.84
N GLU A 75 -6.86 8.40 -11.18
CA GLU A 75 -6.07 7.17 -11.19
C GLU A 75 -5.55 6.85 -9.80
N LEU A 76 -5.62 5.57 -9.42
CA LEU A 76 -4.99 5.08 -8.20
C LEU A 76 -3.47 5.13 -8.35
N THR A 77 -2.78 5.36 -7.23
CA THR A 77 -1.31 5.34 -7.18
C THR A 77 -0.78 4.25 -6.26
N TRP A 78 -1.66 3.61 -5.47
CA TRP A 78 -1.24 2.57 -4.56
C TRP A 78 -2.38 1.63 -4.15
N MET A 79 -1.99 0.43 -3.74
CA MET A 79 -2.88 -0.55 -3.12
C MET A 79 -2.12 -1.42 -2.12
N ILE A 80 -2.76 -1.75 -1.00
CA ILE A 80 -2.32 -2.74 -0.02
C ILE A 80 -3.30 -3.90 -0.08
N ASN A 81 -2.78 -5.09 -0.34
CA ASN A 81 -3.51 -6.35 -0.27
C ASN A 81 -3.10 -7.13 0.97
N PHE A 82 -4.07 -7.56 1.76
CA PHE A 82 -3.88 -8.54 2.82
C PHE A 82 -4.12 -9.92 2.25
N VAL A 83 -3.10 -10.78 2.31
CA VAL A 83 -3.08 -12.07 1.61
C VAL A 83 -3.04 -13.20 2.61
N GLN A 84 -4.03 -14.09 2.56
CA GLN A 84 -4.09 -15.30 3.37
C GLN A 84 -4.09 -16.53 2.47
N ASN A 85 -3.15 -17.46 2.66
CA ASN A 85 -3.02 -18.66 1.80
C ASN A 85 -3.02 -18.35 0.29
N GLY A 86 -2.34 -17.27 -0.11
CA GLY A 86 -2.25 -16.83 -1.50
C GLY A 86 -3.51 -16.16 -2.07
N LYS A 87 -4.53 -15.90 -1.24
CA LYS A 87 -5.76 -15.18 -1.63
C LYS A 87 -5.82 -13.82 -0.95
N VAL A 88 -6.22 -12.80 -1.70
CA VAL A 88 -6.54 -11.49 -1.13
C VAL A 88 -7.81 -11.62 -0.30
N ILE A 89 -7.73 -11.28 0.99
CA ILE A 89 -8.87 -11.29 1.91
C ILE A 89 -9.39 -9.88 2.23
N ASP A 90 -8.54 -8.88 2.01
CA ASP A 90 -8.87 -7.47 2.25
C ASP A 90 -7.94 -6.58 1.42
N SER A 91 -8.42 -5.41 1.04
CA SER A 91 -7.69 -4.47 0.18
C SER A 91 -8.01 -3.04 0.54
N TYR A 92 -6.98 -2.20 0.53
CA TYR A 92 -7.09 -0.75 0.70
C TYR A 92 -6.28 -0.08 -0.40
N PHE A 93 -6.74 1.05 -0.89
CA PHE A 93 -6.14 1.69 -2.07
C PHE A 93 -6.47 3.17 -2.08
N GLY A 94 -5.71 3.96 -2.83
CA GLY A 94 -5.92 5.41 -2.87
C GLY A 94 -5.04 6.11 -3.89
N GLY A 95 -4.88 7.42 -3.68
CA GLY A 95 -4.11 8.29 -4.58
C GLY A 95 -4.90 8.89 -5.75
N ASP A 96 -6.19 8.61 -5.90
CA ASP A 96 -7.04 9.35 -6.85
C ASP A 96 -7.45 10.71 -6.27
N SER A 97 -6.95 11.79 -6.85
CA SER A 97 -7.27 13.15 -6.40
C SER A 97 -8.72 13.59 -6.68
N LEU A 98 -9.44 12.90 -7.56
CA LEU A 98 -10.87 13.12 -7.78
C LEU A 98 -11.74 12.42 -6.72
N SER A 99 -11.17 11.40 -6.06
CA SER A 99 -11.88 10.57 -5.08
C SER A 99 -11.01 10.35 -3.84
N PRO A 100 -10.66 11.40 -3.08
CA PRO A 100 -9.68 11.33 -1.98
C PRO A 100 -10.09 10.43 -0.82
N ASP A 101 -11.39 10.14 -0.68
CA ASP A 101 -11.94 9.25 0.35
C ASP A 101 -12.20 7.82 -0.17
N LEU A 102 -11.77 7.49 -1.38
CA LEU A 102 -11.99 6.17 -1.98
C LEU A 102 -10.99 5.14 -1.41
N GLY A 103 -11.50 3.98 -1.01
CA GLY A 103 -10.67 2.79 -0.73
C GLY A 103 -10.32 2.53 0.74
N PHE A 104 -11.02 3.16 1.70
CA PHE A 104 -10.95 2.90 3.15
C PHE A 104 -12.32 2.91 3.81
#